data_AF-A0A355B8N1-F1
#
_entry.id   AF-A0A355B8N1-F1
#
_cell.length_a   1.000
_cell.length_b   1.000
_cell.length_c   1.000
_cell.angle_alpha   90.00
_cell.angle_beta   90.00
_cell.angle_gamma   90.00
#
_symmetry.space_group_name_H-M   'P 1'
#
loop_
_entity.id
_entity.type
_entity.pdbx_description
1 polymer ?
#
loop_
_entity_poly.entity_id
_entity_poly.type
_entity_poly.pdbx_seq_one_letter_code
_entity_poly.pdbx_strand_id
1 'polypeptide(L)'
;MKKIILLTVAITTTTQAQIAKKVIESYPAHIVYKIHEVASKVELTEDQQMKIGERLTKRDSLANISMRRGDSISLLKKYFTVEKGLLKSILSTAEIEDFQSQKNKKNRFLIALNSASDLKLTPNQIDAIRTENNSLKQNEPLEKQLKIFAKKLDSILTKPQYGALIKIINTEKSAKQASDDWNNLLNAKMVTSEDSIHIYKKIYEYQLLKNCTLDVQPETLNAQKKADLKEKIILEHEPNILTRYQIATNGFYKKNLFADAIFHEKTLKLSPSQIDSLLVYYRKKPLLKLENKQKNRLPESNFYENFENTAISKILNTKQINTLLVKKNEKTAMQLAQNNWDELEKQGKTKDLDKKTALKEWYGYHLKHLVASNLLKIDKSSVNLFHKRDIELKKPEILRQLDAERQAQKNAKSTKNALKW
;
A
#
# COMPACT_ATOMS: atom_id res chain seq x y z
N MET A 1 -25.98 -27.79 4.60
CA MET A 1 -26.36 -26.63 3.77
C MET A 1 -26.97 -25.56 4.67
N LYS A 2 -26.15 -24.65 5.20
CA LYS A 2 -26.59 -23.56 6.08
C LYS A 2 -26.37 -22.23 5.38
N LYS A 3 -27.42 -21.41 5.42
CA LYS A 3 -27.66 -20.22 4.61
C LYS A 3 -26.52 -19.22 4.70
N ILE A 4 -26.04 -18.81 3.52
CA ILE A 4 -25.14 -17.69 3.31
C ILE A 4 -25.91 -16.42 3.72
N ILE A 5 -25.52 -15.80 4.83
CA ILE A 5 -25.95 -14.43 5.14
C ILE A 5 -25.02 -13.54 4.33
N LEU A 6 -25.49 -13.19 3.12
CA LEU A 6 -24.93 -12.11 2.33
C LEU A 6 -25.08 -10.85 3.19
N LEU A 7 -23.98 -10.32 3.73
CA LEU A 7 -23.97 -8.98 4.26
C LEU A 7 -24.08 -8.04 3.05
N THR A 8 -25.30 -7.82 2.57
CA THR A 8 -25.60 -6.70 1.69
C THR A 8 -25.25 -5.46 2.49
N VAL A 9 -24.07 -4.89 2.20
CA VAL A 9 -23.87 -3.46 2.35
C VAL A 9 -25.03 -2.86 1.58
N ALA A 10 -25.99 -2.29 2.31
CA ALA A 10 -27.03 -1.47 1.73
C ALA A 10 -26.30 -0.30 1.08
N ILE A 11 -25.91 -0.50 -0.19
CA ILE A 11 -25.76 0.59 -1.12
C ILE A 11 -27.15 1.19 -1.09
N THR A 12 -27.30 2.30 -0.38
CA THR A 12 -28.44 3.16 -0.56
C THR A 12 -28.48 3.40 -2.07
N THR A 13 -29.41 2.72 -2.73
CA THR A 13 -29.79 3.06 -4.09
C THR A 13 -30.25 4.50 -3.95
N THR A 14 -29.36 5.43 -4.29
CA THR A 14 -29.71 6.82 -4.52
C THR A 14 -30.89 6.76 -5.47
N THR A 15 -32.09 7.00 -4.94
CA THR A 15 -33.28 7.27 -5.72
C THR A 15 -32.84 8.27 -6.76
N GLN A 16 -32.81 7.83 -8.01
CA GLN A 16 -32.45 8.68 -9.13
C GLN A 16 -33.47 9.80 -9.11
N ALA A 17 -33.06 11.01 -8.70
CA ALA A 17 -33.98 12.12 -8.48
C ALA A 17 -34.76 12.37 -9.78
N GLN A 18 -36.03 11.98 -9.78
CA GLN A 18 -36.86 11.99 -10.96
C GLN A 18 -37.30 13.43 -11.22
N ILE A 19 -37.11 13.91 -12.45
CA ILE A 19 -37.62 15.22 -12.85
C ILE A 19 -39.14 15.18 -12.83
N ALA A 20 -39.75 16.15 -12.16
CA ALA A 20 -41.20 16.23 -12.06
C ALA A 20 -41.84 16.37 -13.44
N LYS A 21 -42.95 15.67 -13.67
CA LYS A 21 -43.67 15.68 -14.96
C LYS A 21 -43.98 17.10 -15.43
N LYS A 22 -44.41 17.96 -14.50
CA LYS A 22 -44.70 19.37 -14.75
C LYS A 22 -43.50 20.15 -15.29
N VAL A 23 -42.29 19.84 -14.84
CA VAL A 23 -41.04 20.47 -15.30
C VAL A 23 -40.72 20.04 -16.74
N ILE A 24 -40.95 18.77 -17.07
CA ILE A 24 -40.77 18.23 -18.42
C ILE A 24 -41.73 18.90 -19.40
N GLU A 25 -42.97 19.13 -18.98
CA GLU A 25 -44.01 19.76 -19.80
C GLU A 25 -43.83 21.29 -19.92
N SER A 26 -43.23 21.94 -18.93
CA SER A 26 -43.13 23.41 -18.87
C SER A 26 -41.87 23.99 -19.50
N TYR A 27 -40.81 23.20 -19.68
CA TYR A 27 -39.50 23.71 -20.12
C TYR A 27 -38.92 22.92 -21.29
N PRO A 28 -38.12 23.57 -22.17
CA PRO A 28 -37.44 22.88 -23.25
C PRO A 28 -36.36 21.94 -22.71
N ALA A 29 -36.04 20.89 -23.48
CA ALA A 29 -35.17 19.79 -23.07
C ALA A 29 -33.80 20.22 -22.49
N HIS A 30 -33.20 21.29 -23.02
CA HIS A 30 -31.89 21.78 -22.54
C HIS A 30 -31.97 22.44 -21.15
N ILE A 31 -33.12 23.04 -20.79
CA ILE A 31 -33.38 23.56 -19.45
C ILE A 31 -33.68 22.40 -18.50
N VAL A 32 -34.52 21.45 -18.93
CA VAL A 32 -34.81 20.21 -18.18
C VAL A 32 -33.53 19.45 -17.84
N TYR A 33 -32.61 19.31 -18.80
CA TYR A 33 -31.31 18.68 -18.58
C TYR A 33 -30.48 19.37 -17.49
N LYS A 34 -30.49 20.71 -17.44
CA LYS A 34 -29.79 21.47 -16.41
C LYS A 34 -30.45 21.40 -15.04
N ILE A 35 -31.78 21.32 -14.99
CA ILE A 35 -32.50 21.04 -13.75
C ILE A 35 -32.10 19.66 -13.24
N HIS A 36 -32.06 18.67 -14.12
CA HIS A 36 -31.59 17.32 -13.78
C HIS A 36 -30.14 17.31 -13.29
N GLU A 37 -29.25 18.12 -13.86
CA GLU A 37 -27.87 18.25 -13.36
C GLU A 37 -27.80 18.69 -11.88
N VAL A 38 -28.75 19.51 -11.42
CA VAL A 38 -28.87 19.91 -10.01
C VAL A 38 -29.55 18.81 -9.20
N ALA A 39 -30.68 18.28 -9.69
CA ALA A 39 -31.44 17.23 -9.03
C ALA A 39 -30.63 15.95 -8.82
N SER A 40 -29.67 15.65 -9.71
CA SER A 40 -28.79 14.49 -9.58
C SER A 40 -27.76 14.63 -8.45
N LYS A 41 -27.66 15.82 -7.81
CA LYS A 41 -26.68 16.12 -6.76
C LYS A 41 -27.35 16.43 -5.42
N VAL A 42 -28.58 16.94 -5.45
CA VAL A 42 -29.38 17.31 -4.28
C VAL A 42 -30.83 16.98 -4.58
N GLU A 43 -31.54 16.44 -3.61
CA GLU A 43 -32.97 16.17 -3.74
C GLU A 43 -33.74 17.50 -3.85
N LEU A 44 -34.54 17.64 -4.90
CA LEU A 44 -35.28 18.87 -5.19
C LEU A 44 -36.78 18.59 -5.21
N THR A 45 -37.54 19.41 -4.50
CA THR A 45 -39.00 19.48 -4.62
C THR A 45 -39.40 19.98 -6.02
N GLU A 46 -40.62 19.64 -6.46
CA GLU A 46 -41.16 20.12 -7.74
C GLU A 46 -41.11 21.66 -7.83
N ASP A 47 -41.45 22.38 -6.76
CA ASP A 47 -41.41 23.85 -6.71
C ASP A 47 -39.98 24.39 -6.90
N GLN A 48 -38.97 23.78 -6.26
CA GLN A 48 -37.57 24.15 -6.47
C GLN A 48 -37.13 23.88 -7.91
N GLN A 49 -37.53 22.74 -8.49
CA GLN A 49 -37.23 22.41 -9.89
C GLN A 49 -37.85 23.44 -10.85
N MET A 50 -39.11 23.84 -10.61
CA MET A 50 -39.80 24.89 -11.38
C MET A 50 -39.07 26.23 -11.27
N LYS A 51 -38.74 26.70 -10.07
CA LYS A 51 -38.00 27.96 -9.84
C LYS A 51 -36.61 27.97 -10.49
N ILE A 52 -35.92 26.82 -10.50
CA ILE A 52 -34.64 26.70 -11.22
C ILE A 52 -34.87 26.85 -12.73
N GLY A 53 -35.91 26.21 -13.28
CA GLY A 53 -36.30 26.33 -14.68
C GLY A 53 -36.59 27.77 -15.12
N GLU A 54 -37.35 28.52 -14.32
CA GLU A 54 -37.64 29.94 -14.59
C GLU A 54 -36.36 30.77 -14.68
N ARG A 55 -35.42 30.57 -13.73
CA ARG A 55 -34.14 31.28 -13.72
C ARG A 55 -33.25 30.93 -14.90
N LEU A 56 -33.19 29.65 -15.26
CA LEU A 56 -32.39 29.20 -16.38
C LEU A 56 -32.94 29.76 -17.69
N THR A 57 -34.26 29.78 -17.86
CA THR A 57 -34.94 30.39 -19.02
C THR A 57 -34.63 31.88 -19.11
N LYS A 58 -34.70 32.61 -18.00
CA LYS A 58 -34.33 34.04 -17.97
C LYS A 58 -32.86 34.27 -18.34
N ARG A 59 -31.94 33.40 -17.90
CA ARG A 59 -30.52 33.49 -18.27
C ARG A 59 -30.26 33.13 -19.72
N ASP A 60 -31.01 32.19 -20.28
CA ASP A 60 -30.97 31.84 -21.71
C ASP A 60 -31.36 33.04 -22.57
N SER A 61 -32.46 33.73 -22.23
CA SER A 61 -32.86 34.98 -22.90
C SER A 61 -31.77 36.06 -22.81
N LEU A 62 -31.12 36.22 -21.64
CA LEU A 62 -30.01 37.16 -21.49
C LEU A 62 -28.78 36.76 -22.30
N ALA A 63 -28.49 35.47 -22.42
CA ALA A 63 -27.40 34.97 -23.26
C ALA A 63 -27.66 35.28 -24.74
N ASN A 64 -28.91 35.13 -25.21
CA ASN A 64 -29.30 35.48 -26.57
C ASN A 64 -29.14 36.98 -26.86
N ILE A 65 -29.51 37.85 -25.91
CA ILE A 65 -29.29 39.30 -26.02
C ILE A 65 -27.79 39.61 -26.06
N SER A 66 -27.00 38.98 -25.19
CA SER A 66 -25.55 39.17 -25.10
C SER A 66 -24.83 38.75 -26.39
N MET A 67 -25.24 37.61 -26.95
CA MET A 67 -24.72 37.08 -28.22
C MET A 67 -25.04 38.01 -29.39
N ARG A 68 -26.26 38.56 -29.47
CA ARG A 68 -26.64 39.54 -30.50
C ARG A 68 -25.86 40.86 -30.41
N ARG A 69 -25.37 41.23 -29.23
CA ARG A 69 -24.51 42.42 -29.01
C ARG A 69 -23.03 42.16 -29.30
N GLY A 70 -22.64 40.94 -29.68
CA GLY A 70 -21.25 40.58 -29.95
C GLY A 70 -20.40 40.44 -28.69
N ASP A 71 -21.01 40.20 -27.53
CA ASP A 71 -20.28 40.01 -26.27
C ASP A 71 -19.38 38.76 -26.33
N SER A 72 -18.29 38.76 -25.54
CA SER A 72 -17.33 37.65 -25.55
C SER A 72 -17.96 36.30 -25.15
N ILE A 73 -17.43 35.21 -25.72
CA ILE A 73 -17.81 33.82 -25.37
C ILE A 73 -17.67 33.55 -23.87
N SER A 74 -16.71 34.19 -23.20
CA SER A 74 -16.52 34.07 -21.75
C SER A 74 -17.72 34.59 -20.95
N LEU A 75 -18.41 35.63 -21.43
CA LEU A 75 -19.61 36.17 -20.81
C LEU A 75 -20.80 35.25 -21.06
N LEU A 76 -20.93 34.72 -22.28
CA LEU A 76 -21.95 33.73 -22.63
C LEU A 76 -21.89 32.50 -21.74
N LYS A 77 -20.69 31.96 -21.51
CA LYS A 77 -20.47 30.79 -20.63
C LYS A 77 -21.00 31.00 -19.20
N LYS A 78 -20.95 32.23 -18.67
CA LYS A 78 -21.47 32.54 -17.34
C LYS A 78 -22.98 32.33 -17.25
N TYR A 79 -23.75 32.69 -18.28
CA TYR A 79 -25.22 32.52 -18.29
C TYR A 79 -25.63 31.05 -18.22
N PHE A 80 -24.83 30.18 -18.85
CA PHE A 80 -25.15 28.75 -18.94
C PHE A 80 -24.63 27.92 -17.76
N THR A 81 -23.75 28.46 -16.92
CA THR A 81 -23.17 27.73 -15.79
C THR A 81 -24.11 27.81 -14.58
N VAL A 82 -24.49 26.65 -14.03
CA VAL A 82 -25.22 26.56 -12.76
C VAL A 82 -24.24 26.74 -11.60
N GLU A 83 -24.33 27.89 -10.94
CA GLU A 83 -23.46 28.27 -9.82
C GLU A 83 -24.28 28.52 -8.55
N LYS A 84 -23.59 28.54 -7.40
CA LYS A 84 -24.18 28.84 -6.08
C LYS A 84 -25.08 30.07 -6.10
N GLY A 85 -24.68 31.12 -6.82
CA GLY A 85 -25.46 32.37 -6.91
C GLY A 85 -26.86 32.17 -7.49
N LEU A 86 -27.02 31.26 -8.46
CA LEU A 86 -28.32 30.95 -9.06
C LEU A 86 -29.23 30.22 -8.06
N LEU A 87 -28.66 29.34 -7.25
CA LEU A 87 -29.39 28.48 -6.33
C LEU A 87 -29.66 29.12 -4.96
N LYS A 88 -28.92 30.18 -4.58
CA LYS A 88 -28.89 30.76 -3.22
C LYS A 88 -30.25 31.16 -2.63
N SER A 89 -31.20 31.52 -3.48
CA SER A 89 -32.55 31.93 -3.03
C SER A 89 -33.64 30.94 -3.42
N ILE A 90 -33.26 29.73 -3.85
CA ILE A 90 -34.18 28.63 -4.16
C ILE A 90 -33.94 27.48 -3.18
N LEU A 91 -32.66 27.20 -2.91
CA LEU A 91 -32.22 26.15 -2.01
C LEU A 91 -31.85 26.73 -0.65
N SER A 92 -32.05 25.94 0.41
CA SER A 92 -31.52 26.18 1.74
C SER A 92 -29.99 26.14 1.74
N THR A 93 -29.38 26.68 2.80
CA THR A 93 -27.92 26.67 2.95
C THR A 93 -27.34 25.26 2.92
N ALA A 94 -27.99 24.29 3.56
CA ALA A 94 -27.54 22.89 3.58
C ALA A 94 -27.62 22.24 2.19
N GLU A 95 -28.72 22.44 1.46
CA GLU A 95 -28.86 21.95 0.09
C GLU A 95 -27.80 22.56 -0.85
N ILE A 96 -27.45 23.84 -0.66
CA ILE A 96 -26.35 24.47 -1.41
C ILE A 96 -25.01 23.82 -1.07
N GLU A 97 -24.75 23.57 0.22
CA GLU A 97 -23.52 22.91 0.69
C GLU A 97 -23.39 21.51 0.09
N ASP A 98 -24.46 20.73 0.06
CA ASP A 98 -24.53 19.42 -0.58
C ASP A 98 -24.28 19.48 -2.09
N PHE A 99 -24.94 20.40 -2.80
CA PHE A 99 -24.71 20.61 -4.22
C PHE A 99 -23.24 20.92 -4.52
N GLN A 100 -22.64 21.81 -3.73
CA GLN A 100 -21.24 22.18 -3.89
C GLN A 100 -20.30 21.02 -3.54
N SER A 101 -20.65 20.20 -2.53
CA SER A 101 -19.88 19.05 -2.09
C SER A 101 -19.83 17.97 -3.18
N GLN A 102 -20.94 17.71 -3.86
CA GLN A 102 -20.97 16.79 -5.00
C GLN A 102 -20.17 17.31 -6.20
N LYS A 103 -20.14 18.62 -6.43
CA LYS A 103 -19.33 19.24 -7.50
C LYS A 103 -17.84 19.23 -7.17
N ASN A 104 -17.46 19.38 -5.90
CA ASN A 104 -16.08 19.34 -5.43
C ASN A 104 -15.94 18.45 -4.19
N LYS A 105 -15.90 17.13 -4.43
CA LYS A 105 -15.76 16.10 -3.38
C LYS A 105 -14.49 16.19 -2.53
N LYS A 106 -13.53 17.05 -2.92
CA LYS A 106 -12.28 17.28 -2.18
C LYS A 106 -12.30 18.54 -1.31
N ASN A 107 -13.38 19.32 -1.35
CA ASN A 107 -13.51 20.51 -0.51
C ASN A 107 -13.76 20.12 0.95
N ARG A 108 -12.73 20.24 1.78
CA ARG A 108 -12.79 19.80 3.19
C ARG A 108 -13.67 20.69 4.07
N PHE A 109 -13.89 21.95 3.69
CA PHE A 109 -14.85 22.81 4.41
C PHE A 109 -16.27 22.27 4.25
N LEU A 110 -16.65 21.90 3.03
CA LEU A 110 -17.97 21.31 2.76
C LEU A 110 -18.12 19.94 3.42
N ILE A 111 -17.08 19.11 3.42
CA ILE A 111 -17.11 17.84 4.16
C ILE A 111 -17.33 18.10 5.67
N ALA A 112 -16.64 19.10 6.25
CA ALA A 112 -16.83 19.44 7.66
C ALA A 112 -18.25 19.95 7.97
N LEU A 113 -18.83 20.76 7.08
CA LEU A 113 -20.21 21.26 7.22
C LEU A 113 -21.23 20.14 7.09
N ASN A 114 -21.08 19.26 6.10
CA ASN A 114 -21.97 18.12 5.90
C ASN A 114 -21.90 17.10 7.04
N SER A 115 -20.76 17.06 7.75
CA SER A 115 -20.56 16.23 8.94
C SER A 115 -20.67 17.01 10.25
N ALA A 116 -21.34 18.16 10.27
CA ALA A 116 -21.38 19.04 11.44
C ALA A 116 -21.94 18.36 12.70
N SER A 117 -22.94 17.48 12.54
CA SER A 117 -23.51 16.69 13.64
C SER A 117 -22.51 15.70 14.21
N ASP A 118 -21.84 14.95 13.35
CA ASP A 118 -20.87 13.90 13.72
C ASP A 118 -19.64 14.50 14.41
N LEU A 119 -19.24 15.68 13.94
CA LEU A 119 -18.15 16.47 14.49
C LEU A 119 -18.57 17.32 15.70
N LYS A 120 -19.87 17.38 16.02
CA LYS A 120 -20.43 18.22 17.09
C LYS A 120 -19.95 19.67 16.98
N LEU A 121 -20.05 20.26 15.79
CA LEU A 121 -19.60 21.63 15.54
C LEU A 121 -20.51 22.63 16.25
N THR A 122 -19.92 23.67 16.83
CA THR A 122 -20.69 24.79 17.40
C THR A 122 -21.17 25.72 16.28
N PRO A 123 -22.23 26.52 16.50
CA PRO A 123 -22.68 27.52 15.51
C PRO A 123 -21.55 28.45 15.04
N ASN A 124 -20.71 28.93 15.97
CA ASN A 124 -19.56 29.78 15.64
C ASN A 124 -18.55 29.08 14.73
N GLN A 125 -18.29 27.78 14.94
CA GLN A 125 -17.40 27.00 14.07
C GLN A 125 -18.00 26.82 12.68
N ILE A 126 -19.30 26.55 12.59
CA ILE A 126 -20.03 26.43 11.32
C ILE A 126 -19.93 27.74 10.52
N ASP A 127 -20.18 28.89 11.16
CA ASP A 127 -20.11 30.19 10.50
C ASP A 127 -18.69 30.56 10.07
N ALA A 128 -17.68 30.23 10.88
CA ALA A 128 -16.28 30.40 10.51
C ALA A 128 -15.91 29.56 9.28
N ILE A 129 -16.31 28.27 9.24
CA ILE A 129 -16.05 27.38 8.10
C ILE A 129 -16.75 27.90 6.83
N ARG A 130 -18.00 28.36 6.95
CA ARG A 130 -18.74 28.97 5.83
C ARG A 130 -18.04 30.21 5.29
N THR A 131 -17.54 31.07 6.18
CA THR A 131 -16.83 32.30 5.81
C THR A 131 -15.56 31.97 5.02
N GLU A 132 -14.76 31.02 5.50
CA GLU A 132 -13.55 30.56 4.79
C GLU A 132 -13.89 29.89 3.45
N ASN A 133 -14.93 29.05 3.40
CA ASN A 133 -15.36 28.40 2.16
C ASN A 133 -15.84 29.41 1.11
N ASN A 134 -16.58 30.46 1.52
CA ASN A 134 -17.03 31.52 0.61
C ASN A 134 -15.87 32.39 0.09
N SER A 135 -14.77 32.46 0.84
CA SER A 135 -13.57 33.23 0.47
C SER A 135 -12.61 32.45 -0.43
N LEU A 136 -12.90 31.18 -0.72
CA LEU A 136 -12.01 30.30 -1.46
C LEU A 136 -11.97 30.63 -2.96
N LYS A 137 -10.77 30.88 -3.49
CA LYS A 137 -10.54 31.04 -4.92
C LYS A 137 -10.61 29.68 -5.62
N GLN A 138 -11.58 29.52 -6.53
CA GLN A 138 -11.85 28.21 -7.18
C GLN A 138 -10.78 27.75 -8.19
N ASN A 139 -9.82 28.60 -8.56
CA ASN A 139 -8.83 28.30 -9.60
C ASN A 139 -7.44 27.90 -9.06
N GLU A 140 -7.30 27.72 -7.75
CA GLU A 140 -6.01 27.33 -7.16
C GLU A 140 -5.73 25.83 -7.41
N PRO A 141 -4.47 25.42 -7.62
CA PRO A 141 -4.11 24.00 -7.69
C PRO A 141 -4.57 23.22 -6.47
N LEU A 142 -5.01 21.98 -6.65
CA LEU A 142 -5.57 21.15 -5.57
C LEU A 142 -4.64 21.06 -4.36
N GLU A 143 -3.33 20.89 -4.56
CA GLU A 143 -2.36 20.84 -3.46
C GLU A 143 -2.40 22.11 -2.61
N LYS A 144 -2.47 23.29 -3.24
CA LYS A 144 -2.58 24.57 -2.54
C LYS A 144 -3.93 24.73 -1.84
N GLN A 145 -5.02 24.19 -2.41
CA GLN A 145 -6.31 24.16 -1.72
C GLN A 145 -6.26 23.28 -0.46
N LEU A 146 -5.66 22.08 -0.54
CA LEU A 146 -5.50 21.18 0.60
C LEU A 146 -4.71 21.84 1.75
N LYS A 147 -3.69 22.64 1.45
CA LYS A 147 -2.97 23.48 2.43
C LYS A 147 -3.87 24.45 3.17
N ILE A 148 -4.66 25.19 2.39
CA ILE A 148 -5.55 26.21 2.92
C ILE A 148 -6.58 25.53 3.83
N PHE A 149 -7.18 24.44 3.36
CA PHE A 149 -8.12 23.65 4.16
C PHE A 149 -7.49 23.20 5.47
N ALA A 150 -6.32 22.54 5.43
CA ALA A 150 -5.66 22.04 6.62
C ALA A 150 -5.37 23.16 7.63
N LYS A 151 -4.75 24.26 7.18
CA LYS A 151 -4.40 25.40 8.06
C LYS A 151 -5.63 26.05 8.68
N LYS A 152 -6.69 26.28 7.89
CA LYS A 152 -7.89 26.98 8.36
C LYS A 152 -8.75 26.09 9.26
N LEU A 153 -8.95 24.83 8.89
CA LEU A 153 -9.70 23.89 9.70
C LEU A 153 -8.99 23.59 11.03
N ASP A 154 -7.66 23.49 11.05
CA ASP A 154 -6.90 23.32 12.30
C ASP A 154 -7.04 24.53 13.25
N SER A 155 -7.26 25.74 12.70
CA SER A 155 -7.52 26.94 13.52
C SER A 155 -8.96 27.06 14.03
N ILE A 156 -9.93 26.41 13.38
CA ILE A 156 -11.36 26.50 13.72
C ILE A 156 -11.80 25.31 14.59
N LEU A 157 -11.28 24.12 14.30
CA LEU A 157 -11.66 22.87 14.94
C LEU A 157 -10.76 22.57 16.13
N THR A 158 -11.31 21.92 17.15
CA THR A 158 -10.48 21.31 18.20
C THR A 158 -9.70 20.12 17.65
N LYS A 159 -8.59 19.73 18.30
CA LYS A 159 -7.80 18.55 17.88
C LYS A 159 -8.63 17.27 17.73
N PRO A 160 -9.57 16.93 18.65
CA PRO A 160 -10.43 15.76 18.46
C PRO A 160 -11.36 15.88 17.24
N GLN A 161 -11.95 17.07 17.01
CA GLN A 161 -12.82 17.32 15.85
C GLN A 161 -12.04 17.24 14.54
N TYR A 162 -10.86 17.84 14.46
CA TYR A 162 -10.01 17.75 13.28
C TYR A 162 -9.60 16.30 13.01
N GLY A 163 -9.22 15.55 14.04
CA GLY A 163 -8.92 14.11 13.92
C GLY A 163 -10.12 13.28 13.42
N ALA A 164 -11.34 13.60 13.87
CA ALA A 164 -12.56 12.96 13.38
C ALA A 164 -12.86 13.33 11.90
N LEU A 165 -12.68 14.59 11.52
CA LEU A 165 -12.85 15.04 10.14
C LEU A 165 -11.88 14.32 9.19
N ILE A 166 -10.62 14.17 9.57
CA ILE A 166 -9.63 13.44 8.77
C ILE A 166 -10.04 11.98 8.58
N LYS A 167 -10.63 11.33 9.59
CA LYS A 167 -11.17 9.98 9.45
C LYS A 167 -12.30 9.96 8.42
N ILE A 168 -13.27 10.87 8.53
CA ILE A 168 -14.40 11.00 7.59
C ILE A 168 -13.91 11.17 6.15
N ILE A 169 -12.95 12.09 5.92
CA ILE A 169 -12.35 12.34 4.61
C ILE A 169 -11.75 11.07 4.01
N ASN A 170 -11.15 10.22 4.84
CA ASN A 170 -10.43 9.03 4.39
C ASN A 170 -11.25 7.73 4.46
N THR A 171 -12.49 7.75 4.95
CA THR A 171 -13.35 6.56 5.13
C THR A 171 -13.56 5.80 3.82
N GLU A 172 -14.06 6.46 2.77
CA GLU A 172 -14.40 5.79 1.49
C GLU A 172 -13.16 5.17 0.83
N LYS A 173 -12.07 5.94 0.75
CA LYS A 173 -10.80 5.48 0.20
C LYS A 173 -10.25 4.28 0.99
N SER A 174 -10.31 4.32 2.31
CA SER A 174 -9.80 3.26 3.18
C SER A 174 -10.67 2.00 3.09
N ALA A 175 -11.99 2.15 2.99
CA ALA A 175 -12.92 1.05 2.78
C ALA A 175 -12.69 0.35 1.44
N LYS A 176 -12.48 1.12 0.37
CA LYS A 176 -12.13 0.57 -0.96
C LYS A 176 -10.82 -0.23 -0.91
N GLN A 177 -9.76 0.36 -0.34
CA GLN A 177 -8.47 -0.32 -0.22
C GLN A 177 -8.55 -1.58 0.66
N ALA A 178 -9.32 -1.54 1.74
CA ALA A 178 -9.54 -2.70 2.60
C ALA A 178 -10.31 -3.81 1.86
N SER A 179 -11.28 -3.44 1.03
CA SER A 179 -12.01 -4.39 0.18
C SER A 179 -11.11 -5.03 -0.88
N ASP A 180 -10.23 -4.25 -1.52
CA ASP A 180 -9.25 -4.76 -2.48
C ASP A 180 -8.29 -5.76 -1.80
N ASP A 181 -7.75 -5.41 -0.64
CA ASP A 181 -6.90 -6.31 0.16
C ASP A 181 -7.64 -7.58 0.60
N TRP A 182 -8.89 -7.44 1.02
CA TRP A 182 -9.73 -8.57 1.43
C TRP A 182 -10.00 -9.55 0.27
N ASN A 183 -10.32 -9.01 -0.92
CA ASN A 183 -10.52 -9.82 -2.12
C ASN A 183 -9.24 -10.57 -2.52
N ASN A 184 -8.08 -9.93 -2.39
CA ASN A 184 -6.79 -10.57 -2.61
C ASN A 184 -6.55 -11.76 -1.65
N LEU A 185 -6.88 -11.60 -0.37
CA LEU A 185 -6.77 -12.68 0.62
C LEU A 185 -7.74 -13.85 0.34
N LEU A 186 -8.96 -13.55 -0.09
CA LEU A 186 -9.96 -14.54 -0.49
C LEU A 186 -9.47 -15.35 -1.71
N ASN A 187 -8.98 -14.65 -2.74
CA ASN A 187 -8.46 -15.26 -3.96
C ASN A 187 -7.25 -16.18 -3.67
N ALA A 188 -6.41 -15.81 -2.72
CA ALA A 188 -5.29 -16.63 -2.26
C ALA A 188 -5.67 -17.73 -1.25
N LYS A 189 -6.95 -17.86 -0.87
CA LYS A 189 -7.46 -18.84 0.10
C LYS A 189 -6.75 -18.76 1.46
N MET A 190 -6.42 -17.54 1.91
CA MET A 190 -5.69 -17.29 3.15
C MET A 190 -6.58 -17.01 4.36
N VAL A 191 -7.89 -16.88 4.14
CA VAL A 191 -8.88 -16.58 5.17
C VAL A 191 -10.03 -17.58 5.09
N THR A 192 -10.59 -17.95 6.25
CA THR A 192 -11.79 -18.79 6.38
C THR A 192 -12.98 -17.92 6.76
N SER A 193 -14.20 -18.46 6.64
CA SER A 193 -15.44 -17.72 6.95
C SER A 193 -15.56 -17.33 8.42
N GLU A 194 -14.97 -18.12 9.33
CA GLU A 194 -15.17 -18.01 10.78
C GLU A 194 -14.55 -16.74 11.40
N ASP A 195 -13.44 -16.22 10.84
CA ASP A 195 -12.75 -15.02 11.34
C ASP A 195 -12.93 -13.78 10.44
N SER A 196 -13.80 -13.86 9.43
CA SER A 196 -13.85 -12.90 8.32
C SER A 196 -14.11 -11.45 8.76
N ILE A 197 -15.04 -11.23 9.68
CA ILE A 197 -15.40 -9.90 10.19
C ILE A 197 -14.23 -9.26 10.93
N HIS A 198 -13.57 -10.01 11.82
CA HIS A 198 -12.48 -9.50 12.64
C HIS A 198 -11.24 -9.16 11.80
N ILE A 199 -10.92 -10.01 10.83
CA ILE A 199 -9.78 -9.76 9.93
C ILE A 199 -10.06 -8.55 9.04
N TYR A 200 -11.25 -8.46 8.43
CA TYR A 200 -11.63 -7.30 7.62
C TYR A 200 -11.56 -6.01 8.43
N LYS A 201 -12.08 -6.02 9.67
CA LYS A 201 -12.02 -4.86 10.57
C LYS A 201 -10.58 -4.41 10.81
N LYS A 202 -9.66 -5.32 11.11
CA LYS A 202 -8.23 -4.99 11.29
C LYS A 202 -7.60 -4.39 10.03
N ILE A 203 -7.94 -4.92 8.85
CA ILE A 203 -7.47 -4.38 7.57
C ILE A 203 -8.00 -2.97 7.35
N TYR A 204 -9.29 -2.75 7.58
CA TYR A 204 -9.92 -1.44 7.46
C TYR A 204 -9.31 -0.42 8.42
N GLU A 205 -9.14 -0.77 9.70
CA GLU A 205 -8.52 0.08 10.72
C GLU A 205 -7.09 0.47 10.33
N TYR A 206 -6.31 -0.49 9.80
CA TYR A 206 -4.97 -0.23 9.27
C TYR A 206 -4.98 0.74 8.08
N GLN A 207 -5.86 0.51 7.09
CA GLN A 207 -5.96 1.37 5.91
C GLN A 207 -6.39 2.80 6.31
N LEU A 208 -7.32 2.92 7.26
CA LEU A 208 -7.77 4.19 7.80
C LEU A 208 -6.63 4.91 8.53
N LEU A 209 -5.92 4.23 9.44
CA LEU A 209 -4.77 4.79 10.15
C LEU A 209 -3.70 5.28 9.17
N LYS A 210 -3.37 4.47 8.16
CA LYS A 210 -2.37 4.81 7.14
C LYS A 210 -2.79 6.05 6.35
N ASN A 211 -4.01 6.09 5.84
CA ASN A 211 -4.49 7.23 5.06
C ASN A 211 -4.59 8.50 5.90
N CYS A 212 -5.14 8.42 7.13
CA CYS A 212 -5.21 9.57 8.03
C CYS A 212 -3.83 10.13 8.38
N THR A 213 -2.87 9.25 8.69
CA THR A 213 -1.51 9.68 9.04
C THR A 213 -0.81 10.34 7.86
N LEU A 214 -0.97 9.81 6.65
CA LEU A 214 -0.38 10.41 5.46
C LEU A 214 -1.06 11.73 5.05
N ASP A 215 -2.28 11.97 5.51
CA ASP A 215 -3.07 13.17 5.22
C ASP A 215 -2.78 14.34 6.18
N VAL A 216 -2.51 14.05 7.46
CA VAL A 216 -2.29 15.07 8.50
C VAL A 216 -0.87 15.65 8.48
N GLN A 217 0.09 14.95 7.90
CA GLN A 217 1.51 15.29 8.11
C GLN A 217 1.96 16.50 7.29
N PRO A 218 2.80 17.37 7.88
CA PRO A 218 3.15 18.65 7.30
C PRO A 218 3.91 18.49 6.00
N GLU A 219 3.64 19.39 5.07
CA GLU A 219 4.24 19.40 3.74
C GLU A 219 5.73 19.73 3.72
N THR A 220 6.29 20.09 4.88
CA THR A 220 7.73 20.25 5.11
C THR A 220 8.48 18.91 5.09
N LEU A 221 7.76 17.78 5.08
CA LEU A 221 8.37 16.47 4.82
C LEU A 221 8.76 16.35 3.35
N ASN A 222 10.07 16.32 3.10
CA ASN A 222 10.60 15.94 1.78
C ASN A 222 10.15 14.51 1.39
N ALA A 223 10.29 14.17 0.11
CA ALA A 223 9.85 12.88 -0.42
C ALA A 223 10.42 11.68 0.37
N GLN A 224 11.67 11.77 0.84
CA GLN A 224 12.30 10.73 1.64
C GLN A 224 11.61 10.54 3.00
N LYS A 225 11.31 11.62 3.72
CA LYS A 225 10.62 11.53 5.03
C LYS A 225 9.20 10.98 4.87
N LYS A 226 8.50 11.32 3.78
CA LYS A 226 7.19 10.73 3.45
C LYS A 226 7.30 9.23 3.17
N ALA A 227 8.33 8.80 2.44
CA ALA A 227 8.61 7.39 2.19
C ALA A 227 8.95 6.63 3.49
N ASP A 228 9.84 7.18 4.33
CA ASP A 228 10.22 6.60 5.62
C ASP A 228 9.01 6.48 6.56
N LEU A 229 8.11 7.48 6.58
CA LEU A 229 6.86 7.43 7.35
C LEU A 229 5.93 6.32 6.84
N LYS A 230 5.75 6.21 5.52
CA LYS A 230 4.93 5.15 4.91
C LYS A 230 5.49 3.76 5.26
N GLU A 231 6.81 3.58 5.15
CA GLU A 231 7.48 2.33 5.55
C GLU A 231 7.27 2.05 7.04
N LYS A 232 7.43 3.05 7.91
CA LYS A 232 7.20 2.91 9.35
C LYS A 232 5.78 2.44 9.68
N ILE A 233 4.74 3.06 9.10
CA ILE A 233 3.34 2.66 9.31
C ILE A 233 3.11 1.21 8.89
N ILE A 234 3.67 0.79 7.75
CA ILE A 234 3.56 -0.60 7.28
C ILE A 234 4.21 -1.55 8.29
N LEU A 235 5.42 -1.23 8.76
CA LEU A 235 6.16 -2.07 9.69
C LEU A 235 5.52 -2.17 11.08
N GLU A 236 4.88 -1.11 11.57
CA GLU A 236 4.30 -1.05 12.92
C GLU A 236 2.84 -1.53 12.98
N HIS A 237 2.05 -1.27 11.94
CA HIS A 237 0.59 -1.39 12.02
C HIS A 237 -0.06 -2.32 10.98
N GLU A 238 0.67 -2.78 9.95
CA GLU A 238 0.06 -3.68 8.98
C GLU A 238 -0.43 -4.97 9.68
N PRO A 239 -1.62 -5.51 9.36
CA PRO A 239 -2.05 -6.80 9.89
C PRO A 239 -1.13 -7.95 9.43
N ASN A 240 -0.80 -8.88 10.33
CA ASN A 240 0.07 -10.04 10.04
C ASN A 240 -0.36 -10.80 8.78
N ILE A 241 -1.66 -10.94 8.57
CA ILE A 241 -2.22 -11.65 7.40
C ILE A 241 -1.85 -10.98 6.07
N LEU A 242 -1.76 -9.65 6.01
CA LEU A 242 -1.36 -8.94 4.79
C LEU A 242 0.14 -9.11 4.52
N THR A 243 0.98 -9.02 5.55
CA THR A 243 2.41 -9.30 5.39
C THR A 243 2.65 -10.76 4.97
N ARG A 244 1.93 -11.71 5.56
CA ARG A 244 2.01 -13.13 5.17
C ARG A 244 1.57 -13.33 3.72
N TYR A 245 0.49 -12.67 3.29
CA TYR A 245 0.04 -12.68 1.89
C TYR A 245 1.09 -12.10 0.94
N GLN A 246 1.70 -10.97 1.30
CA GLN A 246 2.76 -10.35 0.49
C GLN A 246 3.98 -11.28 0.36
N ILE A 247 4.39 -11.98 1.42
CA ILE A 247 5.49 -12.96 1.37
C ILE A 247 5.13 -14.14 0.47
N ALA A 248 3.88 -14.62 0.54
CA ALA A 248 3.43 -15.77 -0.25
C ALA A 248 3.26 -15.47 -1.74
N THR A 249 2.85 -14.25 -2.12
CA THR A 249 2.47 -13.91 -3.51
C THR A 249 3.51 -13.12 -4.28
N ASN A 250 4.27 -12.24 -3.62
CA ASN A 250 5.24 -11.38 -4.30
C ASN A 250 6.65 -11.95 -4.13
N GLY A 251 7.21 -12.58 -5.17
CA GLY A 251 8.60 -13.06 -5.22
C GLY A 251 9.70 -11.99 -5.09
N PHE A 252 9.35 -10.76 -4.67
CA PHE A 252 10.19 -9.58 -4.49
C PHE A 252 10.30 -9.13 -3.01
N TYR A 253 10.02 -10.00 -2.03
CA TYR A 253 10.28 -9.67 -0.63
C TYR A 253 11.79 -9.47 -0.36
N LYS A 254 12.13 -8.67 0.66
CA LYS A 254 13.53 -8.53 1.14
C LYS A 254 14.00 -9.90 1.63
N LYS A 255 14.66 -10.69 0.75
CA LYS A 255 15.12 -12.07 1.01
C LYS A 255 15.87 -12.15 2.33
N ASN A 256 15.22 -12.75 3.31
CA ASN A 256 15.70 -12.93 4.66
C ASN A 256 15.11 -14.25 5.18
N LEU A 257 15.75 -14.87 6.18
CA LEU A 257 15.40 -16.17 6.71
C LEU A 257 13.97 -16.22 7.28
N PHE A 258 13.44 -15.11 7.80
CA PHE A 258 12.06 -15.06 8.27
C PHE A 258 11.07 -15.21 7.11
N ALA A 259 11.28 -14.45 6.04
CA ALA A 259 10.44 -14.54 4.85
C ALA A 259 10.59 -15.90 4.14
N ASP A 260 11.81 -16.43 4.06
CA ASP A 260 12.05 -17.77 3.49
C ASP A 260 11.32 -18.86 4.31
N ALA A 261 11.30 -18.74 5.64
CA ALA A 261 10.58 -19.67 6.51
C ALA A 261 9.06 -19.60 6.34
N ILE A 262 8.51 -18.38 6.27
CA ILE A 262 7.06 -18.16 6.04
C ILE A 262 6.67 -18.65 4.64
N PHE A 263 7.47 -18.37 3.62
CA PHE A 263 7.20 -18.84 2.26
C PHE A 263 7.12 -20.37 2.18
N HIS A 264 7.97 -21.07 2.94
CA HIS A 264 7.99 -22.52 3.02
C HIS A 264 7.17 -23.09 4.19
N GLU A 265 6.24 -22.33 4.78
CA GLU A 265 5.51 -22.68 6.01
C GLU A 265 4.92 -24.09 6.02
N LYS A 266 4.36 -24.56 4.90
CA LYS A 266 3.78 -25.91 4.76
C LYS A 266 4.85 -27.01 4.78
N THR A 267 5.99 -26.75 4.15
CA THR A 267 7.12 -27.69 4.10
C THR A 267 7.79 -27.81 5.46
N LEU A 268 7.93 -26.68 6.16
CA LEU A 268 8.48 -26.64 7.52
C LEU A 268 7.48 -27.11 8.59
N LYS A 269 6.20 -27.28 8.23
CA LYS A 269 5.10 -27.59 9.15
C LYS A 269 5.08 -26.62 10.33
N LEU A 270 5.11 -25.32 10.03
CA LEU A 270 5.13 -24.28 11.06
C LEU A 270 3.80 -24.24 11.82
N SER A 271 3.88 -24.10 13.15
CA SER A 271 2.69 -23.81 13.95
C SER A 271 2.23 -22.36 13.73
N PRO A 272 0.96 -22.02 14.04
CA PRO A 272 0.48 -20.64 14.01
C PRO A 272 1.36 -19.68 14.86
N SER A 273 1.78 -20.12 16.05
CA SER A 273 2.65 -19.34 16.93
C SER A 273 4.05 -19.08 16.35
N GLN A 274 4.59 -20.04 15.60
CA GLN A 274 5.85 -19.87 14.89
C GLN A 274 5.69 -18.86 13.75
N ILE A 275 4.60 -18.94 12.97
CA ILE A 275 4.31 -18.00 11.88
C ILE A 275 4.18 -16.57 12.43
N ASP A 276 3.42 -16.37 13.51
CA ASP A 276 3.27 -15.07 14.15
C ASP A 276 4.61 -14.51 14.64
N SER A 277 5.42 -15.35 15.29
CA SER A 277 6.77 -14.95 15.74
C SER A 277 7.66 -14.56 14.56
N LEU A 278 7.66 -15.32 13.46
CA LEU A 278 8.45 -14.99 12.27
C LEU A 278 7.99 -13.66 11.65
N LEU A 279 6.69 -13.39 11.58
CA LEU A 279 6.13 -12.14 11.04
C LEU A 279 6.55 -10.93 11.90
N VAL A 280 6.54 -11.08 13.23
CA VAL A 280 7.01 -10.04 14.15
C VAL A 280 8.48 -9.71 13.91
N TYR A 281 9.35 -10.72 13.86
CA TYR A 281 10.79 -10.51 13.66
C TYR A 281 11.13 -10.03 12.24
N TYR A 282 10.36 -10.48 11.24
CA TYR A 282 10.45 -10.00 9.86
C TYR A 282 10.29 -8.48 9.78
N ARG A 283 9.35 -7.90 10.54
CA ARG A 283 9.13 -6.44 10.59
C ARG A 283 10.10 -5.72 11.51
N LYS A 284 10.52 -6.35 12.61
CA LYS A 284 11.45 -5.75 13.58
C LYS A 284 12.82 -5.43 12.96
N LYS A 285 13.34 -6.30 12.09
CA LYS A 285 14.64 -6.08 11.43
C LYS A 285 14.71 -4.78 10.60
N PRO A 286 13.79 -4.50 9.64
CA PRO A 286 13.77 -3.23 8.93
C PRO A 286 13.38 -2.05 9.81
N LEU A 287 12.56 -2.23 10.85
CA LEU A 287 12.25 -1.15 11.79
C LEU A 287 13.51 -0.68 12.55
N LEU A 288 14.32 -1.62 13.04
CA LEU A 288 15.62 -1.31 13.65
C LEU A 288 16.57 -0.57 12.68
N LYS A 289 16.55 -0.93 11.39
CA LYS A 289 17.33 -0.21 10.36
C LYS A 289 16.85 1.24 10.20
N LEU A 290 15.53 1.44 10.16
CA LEU A 290 14.92 2.74 10.04
C LEU A 290 15.21 3.62 11.26
N GLU A 291 15.09 3.08 12.47
CA GLU A 291 15.43 3.76 13.71
C GLU A 291 16.92 4.13 13.80
N ASN A 292 17.82 3.21 13.43
CA ASN A 292 19.27 3.48 13.43
C ASN A 292 19.63 4.57 12.41
N LYS A 293 19.03 4.53 11.20
CA LYS A 293 19.17 5.59 10.20
C LYS A 293 18.70 6.95 10.74
N GLN A 294 17.54 6.99 11.40
CA GLN A 294 17.00 8.23 11.99
C GLN A 294 17.87 8.78 13.13
N LYS A 295 18.53 7.91 13.89
CA LYS A 295 19.42 8.27 15.00
C LYS A 295 20.89 8.44 14.59
N ASN A 296 21.22 8.37 13.30
CA ASN A 296 22.60 8.35 12.77
C ASN A 296 23.51 7.32 13.49
N ARG A 297 22.95 6.16 13.86
CA ARG A 297 23.69 5.08 14.52
C ARG A 297 24.24 4.13 13.48
N LEU A 298 25.55 3.91 13.53
CA LEU A 298 26.21 2.83 12.79
C LEU A 298 26.24 1.59 13.69
N PRO A 299 25.41 0.57 13.41
CA PRO A 299 25.45 -0.67 14.16
C PRO A 299 26.77 -1.40 13.91
N GLU A 300 27.15 -2.26 14.84
CA GLU A 300 28.30 -3.16 14.67
C GLU A 300 28.20 -3.97 13.38
N SER A 301 29.36 -4.37 12.86
CA SER A 301 29.45 -5.28 11.72
C SER A 301 28.65 -6.55 12.01
N ASN A 302 27.84 -6.99 11.04
CA ASN A 302 26.97 -8.17 11.13
C ASN A 302 25.82 -8.11 12.17
N PHE A 303 25.55 -6.97 12.83
CA PHE A 303 24.47 -6.85 13.82
C PHE A 303 23.12 -7.41 13.31
N TYR A 304 22.71 -7.03 12.10
CA TYR A 304 21.43 -7.47 11.53
C TYR A 304 21.41 -8.94 11.10
N GLU A 305 22.57 -9.53 10.77
CA GLU A 305 22.69 -10.97 10.47
C GLU A 305 22.62 -11.76 11.78
N ASN A 306 23.34 -11.33 12.82
CA ASN A 306 23.28 -11.94 14.16
C ASN A 306 21.87 -11.86 14.76
N PHE A 307 21.19 -10.73 14.63
CA PHE A 307 19.80 -10.55 15.06
C PHE A 307 18.88 -11.59 14.41
N GLU A 308 19.01 -11.75 13.09
CA GLU A 308 18.21 -12.69 12.32
C GLU A 308 18.49 -14.15 12.71
N ASN A 309 19.75 -14.53 12.76
CA ASN A 309 20.21 -15.86 13.11
C ASN A 309 19.75 -16.26 14.53
N THR A 310 19.89 -15.36 15.50
CA THR A 310 19.48 -15.59 16.89
C THR A 310 17.97 -15.75 17.02
N ALA A 311 17.20 -14.99 16.25
CA ALA A 311 15.74 -15.11 16.29
C ALA A 311 15.27 -16.41 15.64
N ILE A 312 15.84 -16.78 14.49
CA ILE A 312 15.52 -18.02 13.79
C ILE A 312 15.79 -19.24 14.66
N SER A 313 16.93 -19.30 15.36
CA SER A 313 17.27 -20.43 16.24
C SER A 313 16.36 -20.57 17.45
N LYS A 314 15.69 -19.49 17.87
CA LYS A 314 14.71 -19.51 18.97
C LYS A 314 13.30 -19.89 18.51
N ILE A 315 12.94 -19.55 17.28
CA ILE A 315 11.58 -19.79 16.75
C ILE A 315 11.46 -21.17 16.13
N LEU A 316 12.48 -21.61 15.40
CA LEU A 316 12.48 -22.88 14.67
C LEU A 316 13.31 -23.92 15.40
N ASN A 317 12.85 -25.18 15.38
CA ASN A 317 13.67 -26.29 15.85
C ASN A 317 14.72 -26.71 14.80
N THR A 318 15.71 -27.50 15.21
CA THR A 318 16.82 -27.95 14.37
C THR A 318 16.38 -28.61 13.06
N LYS A 319 15.30 -29.42 13.10
CA LYS A 319 14.77 -30.09 11.90
C LYS A 319 14.18 -29.08 10.92
N GLN A 320 13.44 -28.10 11.42
CA GLN A 320 12.88 -27.00 10.62
C GLN A 320 13.97 -26.11 10.04
N ILE A 321 15.01 -25.77 10.81
CA ILE A 321 16.17 -25.00 10.34
C ILE A 321 16.89 -25.73 9.21
N ASN A 322 17.19 -27.02 9.38
CA ASN A 322 17.83 -27.79 8.32
C ASN A 322 16.98 -27.84 7.04
N THR A 323 15.66 -28.05 7.18
CA THR A 323 14.73 -28.04 6.05
C THR A 323 14.71 -26.68 5.34
N LEU A 324 14.70 -25.58 6.11
CA LEU A 324 14.76 -24.22 5.60
C LEU A 324 16.05 -23.97 4.81
N LEU A 325 17.19 -24.33 5.39
CA LEU A 325 18.51 -24.13 4.78
C LEU A 325 18.68 -24.96 3.50
N VAL A 326 18.14 -26.17 3.46
CA VAL A 326 18.07 -26.97 2.23
C VAL A 326 17.29 -26.21 1.17
N LYS A 327 16.04 -25.82 1.45
CA LYS A 327 15.18 -25.10 0.50
C LYS A 327 15.78 -23.80 -0.01
N LYS A 328 16.40 -23.02 0.89
CA LYS A 328 17.10 -21.78 0.56
C LYS A 328 18.26 -21.98 -0.42
N ASN A 329 19.00 -23.08 -0.27
CA ASN A 329 20.25 -23.32 -0.98
C ASN A 329 20.11 -24.24 -2.21
N GLU A 330 18.96 -24.89 -2.41
CA GLU A 330 18.72 -25.83 -3.53
C GLU A 330 19.11 -25.25 -4.89
N LYS A 331 18.61 -24.05 -5.23
CA LYS A 331 18.89 -23.40 -6.52
C LYS A 331 20.36 -23.01 -6.66
N THR A 332 20.96 -22.46 -5.60
CA THR A 332 22.36 -22.05 -5.59
C THR A 332 23.29 -23.25 -5.72
N ALA A 333 23.02 -24.35 -5.01
CA ALA A 333 23.80 -25.58 -5.09
C ALA A 333 23.77 -26.17 -6.51
N MET A 334 22.61 -26.17 -7.15
CA MET A 334 22.48 -26.63 -8.54
C MET A 334 23.26 -25.73 -9.51
N GLN A 335 23.15 -24.40 -9.33
CA GLN A 335 23.90 -23.46 -10.16
C GLN A 335 25.41 -23.61 -9.98
N LEU A 336 25.90 -23.84 -8.76
CA LEU A 336 27.31 -24.11 -8.51
C LEU A 336 27.76 -25.42 -9.17
N ALA A 337 26.95 -26.48 -9.07
CA ALA A 337 27.25 -27.76 -9.74
C ALA A 337 27.35 -27.57 -11.26
N GLN A 338 26.40 -26.85 -11.86
CA GLN A 338 26.40 -26.56 -13.30
C GLN A 338 27.58 -25.70 -13.72
N ASN A 339 27.88 -24.62 -13.00
CA ASN A 339 29.01 -23.75 -13.30
C ASN A 339 30.36 -24.52 -13.24
N ASN A 340 30.51 -25.43 -12.27
CA ASN A 340 31.71 -26.26 -12.20
C ASN A 340 31.79 -27.26 -13.37
N TRP A 341 30.65 -27.83 -13.80
CA TRP A 341 30.59 -28.66 -14.99
C TRP A 341 31.03 -27.89 -16.23
N ASP A 342 30.42 -26.74 -16.47
CA ASP A 342 30.70 -25.93 -17.65
C ASP A 342 32.17 -25.46 -17.69
N GLU A 343 32.78 -25.22 -16.54
CA GLU A 343 34.19 -24.88 -16.44
C GLU A 343 35.10 -26.07 -16.75
N LEU A 344 34.82 -27.25 -16.18
CA LEU A 344 35.59 -28.47 -16.47
C LEU A 344 35.43 -28.92 -17.93
N GLU A 345 34.24 -28.74 -18.50
CA GLU A 345 33.94 -29.06 -19.91
C GLU A 345 34.76 -28.17 -20.85
N LYS A 346 34.85 -26.86 -20.57
CA LYS A 346 35.73 -25.93 -21.30
C LYS A 346 37.22 -26.30 -21.23
N GLN A 347 37.64 -26.93 -20.13
CA GLN A 347 39.01 -27.41 -19.96
C GLN A 347 39.24 -28.81 -20.56
N GLY A 348 38.20 -29.44 -21.13
CA GLY A 348 38.29 -30.80 -21.67
C GLY A 348 38.43 -31.89 -20.61
N LYS A 349 38.10 -31.62 -19.34
CA LYS A 349 38.28 -32.51 -18.19
C LYS A 349 37.05 -33.33 -17.83
N THR A 350 36.04 -33.34 -18.69
CA THR A 350 34.77 -34.08 -18.49
C THR A 350 34.62 -35.30 -19.39
N LYS A 351 35.62 -35.63 -20.23
CA LYS A 351 35.52 -36.65 -21.28
C LYS A 351 35.11 -38.04 -20.75
N ASP A 352 35.56 -38.40 -19.55
CA ASP A 352 35.30 -39.72 -18.94
C ASP A 352 34.21 -39.68 -17.85
N LEU A 353 33.43 -38.60 -17.76
CA LEU A 353 32.43 -38.41 -16.71
C LEU A 353 31.00 -38.45 -17.27
N ASP A 354 30.13 -39.21 -16.61
CA ASP A 354 28.70 -39.08 -16.83
C ASP A 354 28.16 -37.78 -16.23
N LYS A 355 27.68 -36.88 -17.09
CA LYS A 355 27.18 -35.55 -16.72
C LYS A 355 26.10 -35.61 -15.65
N LYS A 356 25.15 -36.53 -15.79
CA LYS A 356 23.99 -36.60 -14.88
C LYS A 356 24.42 -37.04 -13.48
N THR A 357 25.27 -38.04 -13.39
CA THR A 357 25.81 -38.57 -12.13
C THR A 357 26.72 -37.56 -11.45
N ALA A 358 27.63 -36.95 -12.20
CA ALA A 358 28.52 -35.90 -11.69
C ALA A 358 27.74 -34.70 -11.15
N LEU A 359 26.77 -34.17 -11.93
CA LEU A 359 25.93 -33.06 -11.47
C LEU A 359 25.13 -33.41 -10.21
N LYS A 360 24.60 -34.63 -10.10
CA LYS A 360 23.88 -35.08 -8.89
C LYS A 360 24.79 -35.13 -7.67
N GLU A 361 25.99 -35.69 -7.82
CA GLU A 361 26.98 -35.76 -6.74
C GLU A 361 27.42 -34.37 -6.29
N TRP A 362 27.81 -33.52 -7.25
CA TRP A 362 28.31 -32.17 -6.96
C TRP A 362 27.24 -31.27 -6.38
N TYR A 363 26.01 -31.37 -6.87
CA TYR A 363 24.84 -30.74 -6.25
C TYR A 363 24.70 -31.17 -4.79
N GLY A 364 24.77 -32.48 -4.51
CA GLY A 364 24.66 -33.02 -3.16
C GLY A 364 25.75 -32.51 -2.23
N TYR A 365 27.00 -32.43 -2.72
CA TYR A 365 28.12 -31.84 -1.98
C TYR A 365 27.88 -30.34 -1.69
N HIS A 366 27.62 -29.54 -2.73
CA HIS A 366 27.44 -28.09 -2.59
C HIS A 366 26.28 -27.75 -1.67
N LEU A 367 25.18 -28.49 -1.76
CA LEU A 367 24.03 -28.32 -0.88
C LEU A 367 24.42 -28.57 0.59
N LYS A 368 25.07 -29.69 0.90
CA LYS A 368 25.53 -29.99 2.26
C LYS A 368 26.49 -28.92 2.78
N HIS A 369 27.45 -28.50 1.96
CA HIS A 369 28.43 -27.48 2.32
C HIS A 369 27.78 -26.12 2.60
N LEU A 370 26.85 -25.68 1.76
CA LEU A 370 26.10 -24.43 1.95
C LEU A 370 25.19 -24.49 3.20
N VAL A 371 24.52 -25.62 3.42
CA VAL A 371 23.71 -25.84 4.63
C VAL A 371 24.57 -25.76 5.88
N ALA A 372 25.69 -26.49 5.94
CA ALA A 372 26.58 -26.48 7.10
C ALA A 372 27.21 -25.09 7.35
N SER A 373 27.58 -24.38 6.27
CA SER A 373 28.07 -23.00 6.37
C SER A 373 27.04 -22.05 6.97
N ASN A 374 25.78 -22.14 6.52
CA ASN A 374 24.71 -21.29 7.05
C ASN A 374 24.30 -21.71 8.47
N LEU A 375 24.34 -23.02 8.79
CA LEU A 375 24.05 -23.51 10.13
C LEU A 375 25.07 -22.99 11.14
N LEU A 376 26.36 -23.00 10.80
CA LEU A 376 27.43 -22.43 11.65
C LEU A 376 27.24 -20.92 11.88
N LYS A 377 26.66 -20.18 10.93
CA LYS A 377 26.31 -18.77 11.11
C LYS A 377 25.15 -18.59 12.09
N ILE A 378 24.19 -19.51 12.08
CA ILE A 378 23.02 -19.50 12.97
C ILE A 378 23.42 -19.89 14.40
N ASP A 379 24.21 -20.95 14.52
CA ASP A 379 24.74 -21.46 15.78
C ASP A 379 26.24 -21.74 15.62
N LYS A 380 27.05 -20.91 16.29
CA LYS A 380 28.52 -20.93 16.24
C LYS A 380 29.14 -22.02 17.13
N SER A 381 28.38 -23.04 17.50
CA SER A 381 28.86 -24.17 18.30
C SER A 381 29.99 -24.93 17.61
N SER A 382 30.91 -25.49 18.42
CA SER A 382 31.99 -26.34 17.93
C SER A 382 31.46 -27.54 17.14
N VAL A 383 30.28 -28.05 17.49
CA VAL A 383 29.60 -29.14 16.77
C VAL A 383 29.36 -28.77 15.31
N ASN A 384 28.81 -27.59 15.04
CA ASN A 384 28.56 -27.13 13.67
C ASN A 384 29.86 -26.82 12.91
N LEU A 385 30.90 -26.38 13.62
CA LEU A 385 32.22 -26.13 13.04
C LEU A 385 32.84 -27.44 12.54
N PHE A 386 32.86 -28.48 13.38
CA PHE A 386 33.36 -29.80 13.00
C PHE A 386 32.50 -30.43 11.89
N HIS A 387 31.18 -30.31 11.97
CA HIS A 387 30.29 -30.81 10.93
C HIS A 387 30.58 -30.19 9.55
N LYS A 388 30.83 -28.88 9.50
CA LYS A 388 31.22 -28.20 8.25
C LYS A 388 32.56 -28.75 7.72
N ARG A 389 33.55 -28.91 8.60
CA ARG A 389 34.86 -29.45 8.24
C ARG A 389 34.77 -30.89 7.69
N ASP A 390 33.94 -31.73 8.30
CA ASP A 390 33.70 -33.10 7.82
C ASP A 390 33.12 -33.14 6.40
N ILE A 391 32.30 -32.15 6.04
CA ILE A 391 31.77 -32.02 4.68
C ILE A 391 32.85 -31.53 3.73
N GLU A 392 33.66 -30.54 4.12
CA GLU A 392 34.78 -30.02 3.30
C GLU A 392 35.78 -31.13 2.95
N LEU A 393 36.08 -32.04 3.89
CA LEU A 393 36.94 -33.21 3.65
C LEU A 393 36.36 -34.20 2.64
N LYS A 394 35.04 -34.23 2.48
CA LYS A 394 34.33 -35.08 1.51
C LYS A 394 34.12 -34.41 0.16
N LYS A 395 34.83 -33.30 -0.12
CA LYS A 395 34.76 -32.63 -1.42
C LYS A 395 35.26 -33.56 -2.54
N PRO A 396 34.50 -33.74 -3.63
CA PRO A 396 34.93 -34.54 -4.78
C PRO A 396 36.30 -34.09 -5.30
N GLU A 397 37.18 -35.06 -5.61
CA GLU A 397 38.57 -34.80 -6.00
C GLU A 397 38.67 -33.83 -7.18
N ILE A 398 37.86 -34.04 -8.22
CA ILE A 398 37.86 -33.18 -9.40
C ILE A 398 37.51 -31.72 -9.07
N LEU A 399 36.65 -31.50 -8.08
CA LEU A 399 36.33 -30.14 -7.61
C LEU A 399 37.45 -29.56 -6.74
N ARG A 400 38.23 -30.39 -6.04
CA ARG A 400 39.44 -29.94 -5.30
C ARG A 400 40.54 -29.52 -6.27
N GLN A 401 40.75 -30.29 -7.34
CA GLN A 401 41.66 -29.94 -8.43
C GLN A 401 41.24 -28.63 -9.10
N LEU A 402 39.95 -28.48 -9.42
CA LEU A 402 39.40 -27.24 -9.98
C LEU A 402 39.65 -26.02 -9.08
N ASP A 403 39.47 -26.16 -7.77
CA ASP A 403 39.78 -25.08 -6.81
C ASP A 403 41.27 -24.73 -6.77
N ALA A 404 42.16 -25.73 -6.78
CA ALA A 404 43.61 -25.51 -6.79
C ALA A 404 44.04 -24.75 -8.06
N GLU A 405 43.46 -25.09 -9.20
CA GLU A 405 43.71 -24.40 -10.48
C GLU A 405 43.19 -22.96 -10.46
N ARG A 406 41.97 -22.74 -9.96
CA ARG A 406 41.44 -21.37 -9.77
C ARG A 406 42.36 -20.53 -8.90
N GLN A 407 42.89 -21.10 -7.82
CA GLN A 407 43.82 -20.41 -6.94
C GLN A 407 45.16 -20.12 -7.62
N ALA A 408 45.72 -21.08 -8.36
CA ALA A 408 46.94 -20.89 -9.14
C ALA A 408 46.78 -19.79 -10.20
N GLN A 409 45.66 -19.78 -10.93
CA GLN A 409 45.34 -18.74 -11.92
C GLN A 409 45.19 -17.35 -11.28
N LYS A 410 44.55 -17.28 -10.10
CA LYS A 410 44.38 -16.03 -9.35
C LYS A 410 45.74 -15.47 -8.91
N ASN A 411 46.61 -16.32 -8.36
CA ASN A 411 47.96 -15.93 -7.96
C ASN A 411 48.80 -15.50 -9.16
N ALA A 412 48.74 -16.21 -10.30
CA ALA A 412 49.44 -15.81 -11.51
C ALA A 412 48.96 -14.45 -12.05
N LYS A 413 47.66 -14.16 -11.99
CA LYS A 413 47.10 -12.85 -12.36
C LYS A 413 47.53 -11.72 -11.40
N SER A 414 47.58 -11.96 -10.09
CA SER A 414 48.04 -10.94 -9.13
C SER A 414 49.52 -10.63 -9.32
N THR A 415 50.35 -11.65 -9.55
CA THR A 415 51.78 -11.48 -9.82
C THR A 415 52.00 -10.72 -11.13
N LYS A 416 51.25 -11.04 -12.18
CA LYS A 416 51.32 -10.32 -13.47
C LYS A 416 50.86 -8.86 -13.37
N ASN A 417 49.92 -8.54 -12.48
CA ASN A 417 49.48 -7.16 -12.24
C ASN A 417 50.44 -6.39 -11.33
N ALA A 418 51.11 -7.06 -10.39
CA ALA A 418 52.15 -6.47 -9.54
C ALA A 418 53.44 -6.15 -10.33
N LEU A 419 53.74 -6.95 -11.37
CA LEU A 419 54.88 -6.74 -12.28
C LEU A 419 54.59 -5.77 -13.45
N LYS A 420 53.40 -5.15 -13.48
CA LYS A 420 52.98 -4.16 -14.49
C LYS A 420 53.06 -2.70 -14.00
N TRP A 421 53.52 -2.51 -12.76
CA TRP A 421 54.04 -1.24 -12.25
C TRP A 421 55.55 -1.22 -12.44
#